data_AF-A0ABD2XK64-F1
#
_entry.id   AF-A0ABD2XK64-F1
#
_cell.length_a   1.000
_cell.length_b   1.000
_cell.length_c   1.000
_cell.angle_alpha   90.00
_cell.angle_beta   90.00
_cell.angle_gamma   90.00
#
_symmetry.space_group_name_H-M   'P 1'
#
loop_
_entity.id
_entity.type
_entity.pdbx_description
1 polymer ?
#
loop_
_entity_poly.entity_id
_entity_poly.type
_entity_poly.pdbx_seq_one_letter_code
_entity_poly.pdbx_strand_id
1 'polypeptide(L)'
;MDHLDKENLKKFKSKRRKVHCKMEEERDELLNQLESLIKNWKGPLTDLRPFLRREEIDELLIRIVKNRFHFAKTYAHVIESVIKTGYRDEPEVNKNGKPLLRRTTAVHWLNGQNKKEFFIGMLFKIYNRFDVNYVSKWGSTHFHVACQCGRDDVVRKFLELGQDANCLAQDRVDPPLHSALKRKHKKVVELLLRSGADANLMNKDGLTPLHIICKSVGYYDNKLAELFFEINGELHQPVEVNVRDKWGRTPLQLAVANLMPDAVDTLLVNGADPTDFIFPSDLAKRYPLDCEIQIIVFRTTSIVESLESRGYKLDRTAALTIMKVFATYGLIDDSVNVDKCLLKDNKFARIAKRQLLTSRLTLYDFLRLPPEEAEKLFTIDDYKEFTSGIWHLCDESHKAYNLYLCETITRGFFRRWALKLFSEKNPWLPQSCYKKIIGQLKIKDLWSICMTTANEDTRWLDSVRINYIKRHYNRKISLSYPIYSIY
;
A
#
# COMPACT_ATOMS: atom_id res chain seq x y z
N MET A 1 -11.74 -39.07 -24.18
CA MET A 1 -10.35 -39.26 -23.73
C MET A 1 -9.54 -39.65 -24.97
N ASP A 2 -8.61 -38.80 -25.40
CA ASP A 2 -7.88 -39.01 -26.65
C ASP A 2 -6.97 -40.25 -26.55
N HIS A 3 -6.58 -40.86 -27.67
CA HIS A 3 -5.73 -42.07 -27.67
C HIS A 3 -4.39 -41.83 -26.93
N LEU A 4 -3.83 -40.63 -27.11
CA LEU A 4 -2.59 -40.19 -26.49
C LEU A 4 -2.70 -40.08 -24.95
N ASP A 5 -3.83 -39.57 -24.45
CA ASP A 5 -4.09 -39.46 -23.00
C ASP A 5 -4.18 -40.85 -22.34
N LYS A 6 -4.77 -41.84 -23.03
CA LYS A 6 -4.86 -43.22 -22.53
C LYS A 6 -3.50 -43.89 -22.44
N GLU A 7 -2.64 -43.69 -23.43
CA GLU A 7 -1.30 -44.27 -23.47
C GLU A 7 -0.38 -43.66 -22.39
N ASN A 8 -0.44 -42.34 -22.24
CA ASN A 8 0.25 -41.58 -21.21
C ASN A 8 -0.15 -42.01 -19.80
N LEU A 9 -1.46 -42.19 -19.56
CA LEU A 9 -1.96 -42.72 -18.28
C LEU A 9 -1.49 -44.16 -18.02
N LYS A 10 -1.41 -45.00 -19.06
CA LYS A 10 -0.91 -46.39 -18.95
C LYS A 10 0.59 -46.42 -18.60
N LYS A 11 1.39 -45.54 -19.19
CA LYS A 11 2.82 -45.35 -18.85
C LYS A 11 3.00 -44.89 -17.40
N PHE A 12 2.19 -43.93 -16.95
CA PHE A 12 2.20 -43.49 -15.55
C PHE A 12 1.85 -44.63 -14.58
N LYS A 13 0.80 -45.42 -14.86
CA LYS A 13 0.41 -46.59 -14.04
C LYS A 13 1.53 -47.62 -13.92
N SER A 14 2.24 -47.91 -15.01
CA SER A 14 3.36 -48.86 -15.02
C SER A 14 4.51 -48.39 -14.13
N LYS A 15 4.86 -47.10 -14.20
CA LYS A 15 5.90 -46.51 -13.35
C LYS A 15 5.49 -46.43 -11.88
N ARG A 16 4.23 -46.07 -11.58
CA ARG A 16 3.70 -46.04 -10.22
C ARG A 16 3.86 -47.38 -9.50
N ARG A 17 3.62 -48.49 -10.18
CA ARG A 17 3.78 -49.84 -9.61
C ARG A 17 5.23 -50.14 -9.19
N LYS A 18 6.22 -49.39 -9.71
CA LYS A 18 7.65 -49.58 -9.44
C LYS A 18 8.19 -48.66 -8.33
N VAL A 19 7.46 -47.60 -7.96
CA VAL A 19 7.91 -46.61 -6.96
C VAL A 19 7.52 -47.04 -5.56
N HIS A 20 8.50 -47.19 -4.67
CA HIS A 20 8.29 -47.49 -3.26
C HIS A 20 8.21 -46.18 -2.49
N CYS A 21 7.02 -45.85 -2.01
CA CYS A 21 6.64 -44.53 -1.50
C CYS A 21 7.32 -44.06 -0.18
N LYS A 22 8.42 -44.70 0.23
CA LYS A 22 9.19 -44.33 1.42
C LYS A 22 10.34 -43.37 1.10
N MET A 23 10.80 -43.26 -0.15
CA MET A 23 11.92 -42.39 -0.53
C MET A 23 11.43 -41.07 -1.17
N GLU A 24 11.94 -39.94 -0.66
CA GLU A 24 11.53 -38.59 -1.07
C GLU A 24 11.87 -38.29 -2.54
N GLU A 25 13.00 -38.78 -3.04
CA GLU A 25 13.44 -38.60 -4.43
C GLU A 25 12.54 -39.31 -5.45
N GLU A 26 12.11 -40.55 -5.17
CA GLU A 26 11.21 -41.31 -6.07
C GLU A 26 9.82 -40.65 -6.15
N ARG A 27 9.38 -40.04 -5.05
CA ARG A 27 8.12 -39.28 -4.98
C ARG A 27 8.21 -37.99 -5.79
N ASP A 28 9.34 -37.28 -5.70
CA ASP A 28 9.60 -36.08 -6.48
C ASP A 28 9.64 -36.36 -7.99
N GLU A 29 10.27 -37.46 -8.39
CA GLU A 29 10.29 -37.86 -9.80
C GLU A 29 8.89 -38.23 -10.31
N LEU A 30 8.10 -38.93 -9.50
CA LEU A 30 6.72 -39.28 -9.83
C LEU A 30 5.83 -38.03 -9.97
N LEU A 31 5.99 -37.03 -9.10
CA LEU A 31 5.29 -35.76 -9.18
C LEU A 31 5.72 -34.94 -10.41
N ASN A 32 7.02 -34.90 -10.75
CA ASN A 32 7.51 -34.24 -11.97
C ASN A 32 6.94 -34.88 -13.25
N GLN A 33 6.85 -36.20 -13.28
CA GLN A 33 6.26 -36.93 -14.40
C GLN A 33 4.76 -36.65 -14.51
N LEU A 34 4.04 -36.63 -13.39
CA LEU A 34 2.63 -36.26 -13.34
C LEU A 34 2.41 -34.82 -13.83
N GLU A 35 3.23 -33.86 -13.39
CA GLU A 35 3.17 -32.47 -13.85
C GLU A 35 3.35 -32.38 -15.38
N SER A 36 4.33 -33.12 -15.94
CA SER A 36 4.57 -33.18 -17.38
C SER A 36 3.40 -33.81 -18.16
N LEU A 37 2.78 -34.86 -17.60
CA LEU A 37 1.61 -35.52 -18.18
C LEU A 37 0.41 -34.57 -18.21
N ILE A 38 0.16 -33.86 -17.11
CA ILE A 38 -0.98 -32.94 -17.02
C ILE A 38 -0.77 -31.71 -17.92
N LYS A 39 0.47 -31.22 -18.05
CA LYS A 39 0.81 -30.11 -18.96
C LYS A 39 0.42 -30.37 -20.42
N ASN A 40 0.47 -31.63 -20.86
CA ASN A 40 0.19 -32.03 -22.22
C ASN A 40 -1.20 -32.68 -22.41
N TRP A 41 -2.02 -32.71 -21.36
CA TRP A 41 -3.30 -33.40 -21.35
C TRP A 41 -4.37 -32.58 -22.09
N LYS A 42 -5.02 -33.17 -23.11
CA LYS A 42 -5.98 -32.46 -23.98
C LYS A 42 -7.46 -32.85 -23.79
N GLY A 43 -7.81 -33.65 -22.77
CA GLY A 43 -9.19 -34.04 -22.46
C GLY A 43 -9.64 -33.80 -20.99
N PRO A 44 -10.89 -34.13 -20.62
CA PRO A 44 -11.29 -34.16 -19.21
C PRO A 44 -10.41 -35.17 -18.46
N LEU A 45 -9.73 -34.72 -17.40
CA LEU A 45 -8.86 -35.56 -16.60
C LEU A 45 -9.67 -36.68 -15.95
N THR A 46 -9.11 -37.88 -15.94
CA THR A 46 -9.70 -39.02 -15.22
C THR A 46 -9.55 -38.81 -13.72
N ASP A 47 -10.44 -39.42 -12.94
CA ASP A 47 -10.37 -39.38 -11.48
C ASP A 47 -8.97 -39.77 -10.98
N LEU A 48 -8.32 -38.89 -10.23
CA LEU A 48 -6.95 -39.09 -9.73
C LEU A 48 -6.90 -39.93 -8.45
N ARG A 49 -8.05 -40.11 -7.77
CA ARG A 49 -8.17 -40.90 -6.52
C ARG A 49 -7.62 -42.33 -6.61
N PRO A 50 -7.77 -43.07 -7.73
CA PRO A 50 -7.21 -44.42 -7.85
C PRO A 50 -5.69 -44.45 -8.01
N PHE A 51 -5.03 -43.31 -8.24
CA PHE A 51 -3.62 -43.25 -8.68
C PHE A 51 -2.70 -42.55 -7.69
N LEU A 52 -3.22 -41.54 -6.97
CA LEU A 52 -2.46 -40.76 -6.01
C LEU A 52 -3.07 -40.93 -4.63
N ARG A 53 -2.22 -41.14 -3.64
CA ARG A 53 -2.64 -41.00 -2.25
C ARG A 53 -2.94 -39.53 -1.96
N ARG A 54 -3.73 -39.31 -0.91
CA ARG A 54 -4.10 -37.97 -0.47
C ARG A 54 -2.88 -37.09 -0.20
N GLU A 55 -1.84 -37.62 0.44
CA GLU A 55 -0.63 -36.86 0.78
C GLU A 55 0.11 -36.41 -0.49
N GLU A 56 0.08 -37.23 -1.55
CA GLU A 56 0.70 -36.92 -2.84
C GLU A 56 -0.09 -35.85 -3.60
N ILE A 57 -1.43 -35.83 -3.48
CA ILE A 57 -2.26 -34.76 -4.04
C ILE A 57 -1.98 -33.44 -3.31
N ASP A 58 -1.91 -33.48 -1.99
CA ASP A 58 -1.54 -32.31 -1.17
C ASP A 58 -0.17 -31.74 -1.56
N GLU A 59 0.83 -32.62 -1.71
CA GLU A 59 2.19 -32.25 -2.10
C GLU A 59 2.23 -31.67 -3.52
N LEU A 60 1.47 -32.25 -4.46
CA LEU A 60 1.30 -31.70 -5.81
C LEU A 60 0.70 -30.28 -5.77
N LEU A 61 -0.39 -30.09 -5.01
CA LEU A 61 -1.03 -28.78 -4.87
C LEU A 61 -0.07 -27.76 -4.25
N ILE A 62 0.71 -28.16 -3.24
CA ILE A 62 1.74 -27.32 -2.61
C ILE A 62 2.83 -26.96 -3.63
N ARG A 63 3.34 -27.90 -4.42
CA ARG A 63 4.35 -27.64 -5.46
C ARG A 63 3.85 -26.66 -6.50
N ILE A 64 2.62 -26.84 -6.98
CA ILE A 64 1.96 -25.93 -7.92
C ILE A 64 1.93 -24.51 -7.35
N VAL A 65 1.47 -24.36 -6.11
CA VAL A 65 1.39 -23.05 -5.45
C VAL A 65 2.77 -22.46 -5.17
N LYS A 66 3.79 -23.28 -4.85
CA LYS A 66 5.16 -22.80 -4.57
C LYS A 66 5.93 -22.41 -5.82
N ASN A 67 5.56 -22.95 -6.98
CA ASN A 67 6.26 -22.68 -8.23
C ASN A 67 6.30 -21.17 -8.53
N ARG A 68 7.49 -20.67 -8.90
CA ARG A 68 7.78 -19.23 -9.12
C ARG A 68 7.61 -18.80 -10.58
N PHE A 69 7.39 -19.72 -11.52
CA PHE A 69 7.32 -19.41 -12.94
C PHE A 69 5.95 -18.85 -13.38
N HIS A 70 5.95 -18.05 -14.47
CA HIS A 70 4.79 -17.39 -15.09
C HIS A 70 3.71 -18.32 -15.66
N PHE A 71 3.75 -19.63 -15.40
CA PHE A 71 2.80 -20.62 -15.90
C PHE A 71 1.54 -20.78 -15.01
N ALA A 72 1.14 -19.75 -14.27
CA ALA A 72 -0.02 -19.82 -13.37
C ALA A 72 -1.30 -20.31 -14.08
N LYS A 73 -1.51 -19.91 -15.34
CA LYS A 73 -2.62 -20.40 -16.18
C LYS A 73 -2.50 -21.89 -16.54
N THR A 74 -1.30 -22.39 -16.78
CA THR A 74 -1.08 -23.81 -17.12
C THR A 74 -1.39 -24.70 -15.91
N TYR A 75 -0.97 -24.28 -14.72
CA TYR A 75 -1.23 -25.04 -13.51
C TYR A 75 -2.64 -24.85 -12.94
N ALA A 76 -3.35 -23.78 -13.31
CA ALA A 76 -4.77 -23.63 -13.03
C ALA A 76 -5.56 -24.84 -13.54
N HIS A 77 -5.34 -25.25 -14.79
CA HIS A 77 -6.03 -26.42 -15.36
C HIS A 77 -5.80 -27.71 -14.57
N VAL A 78 -4.66 -27.86 -13.90
CA VAL A 78 -4.37 -29.00 -13.03
C VAL A 78 -5.30 -29.01 -11.82
N ILE A 79 -5.38 -27.91 -11.08
CA ILE A 79 -6.25 -27.80 -9.89
C ILE A 79 -7.72 -27.90 -10.30
N GLU A 80 -8.09 -27.30 -11.43
CA GLU A 80 -9.44 -27.38 -12.01
C GLU A 80 -9.84 -28.83 -12.32
N SER A 81 -8.89 -29.59 -12.88
CA SER A 81 -9.05 -31.00 -13.17
C SER A 81 -9.28 -31.79 -11.90
N VAL A 82 -8.44 -31.59 -10.86
CA VAL A 82 -8.63 -32.20 -9.53
C VAL A 82 -10.03 -31.89 -8.97
N ILE A 83 -10.52 -30.65 -9.10
CA ILE A 83 -11.86 -30.27 -8.63
C ILE A 83 -12.95 -31.01 -9.42
N LYS A 84 -12.79 -31.13 -10.75
CA LYS A 84 -13.74 -31.81 -11.66
C LYS A 84 -13.85 -33.30 -11.40
N THR A 85 -12.83 -33.96 -10.85
CA THR A 85 -12.94 -35.37 -10.42
C THR A 85 -13.82 -35.54 -9.18
N GLY A 86 -14.24 -34.46 -8.54
CA GLY A 86 -14.96 -34.49 -7.27
C GLY A 86 -14.05 -34.62 -6.05
N TYR A 87 -12.73 -34.52 -6.22
CA TYR A 87 -11.80 -34.59 -5.10
C TYR A 87 -12.05 -33.46 -4.10
N ARG A 88 -12.13 -33.80 -2.82
CA ARG A 88 -12.22 -32.89 -1.68
C ARG A 88 -11.24 -33.37 -0.61
N ASP A 89 -10.74 -32.44 0.18
CA ASP A 89 -9.91 -32.80 1.32
C ASP A 89 -10.76 -33.42 2.44
N GLU A 90 -10.31 -34.56 2.98
CA GLU A 90 -10.98 -35.29 4.05
C GLU A 90 -10.11 -35.27 5.30
N PRO A 91 -10.40 -34.53 6.38
CA PRO A 91 -9.50 -34.37 7.51
C PRO A 91 -9.01 -35.70 8.11
N GLU A 92 -7.73 -35.75 8.48
CA GLU A 92 -7.28 -36.82 9.38
C GLU A 92 -7.99 -36.65 10.71
N VAL A 93 -8.45 -37.75 11.30
CA VAL A 93 -9.16 -37.73 12.59
C VAL A 93 -8.35 -38.45 13.64
N ASN A 94 -8.42 -37.98 14.88
CA ASN A 94 -7.87 -38.69 16.02
C ASN A 94 -8.75 -39.91 16.40
N LYS A 95 -8.34 -40.66 17.43
CA LYS A 95 -9.09 -41.83 17.94
C LYS A 95 -10.54 -41.53 18.33
N ASN A 96 -10.86 -40.27 18.61
CA ASN A 96 -12.20 -39.82 19.02
C ASN A 96 -13.00 -39.25 17.83
N GLY A 97 -12.51 -39.41 16.59
CA GLY A 97 -13.17 -38.90 15.39
C GLY A 97 -13.03 -37.39 15.17
N LYS A 98 -12.24 -36.67 15.98
CA LYS A 98 -12.05 -35.21 15.82
C LYS A 98 -10.94 -34.91 14.81
N PRO A 99 -11.15 -33.95 13.88
CA PRO A 99 -10.14 -33.51 12.93
C PRO A 99 -8.82 -33.06 13.58
N LEU A 100 -7.69 -33.50 13.02
CA LEU A 100 -6.36 -32.99 13.36
C LEU A 100 -6.13 -31.65 12.66
N LEU A 101 -6.15 -30.57 13.44
CA LEU A 101 -6.08 -29.21 12.89
C LEU A 101 -4.65 -28.79 12.47
N ARG A 102 -3.59 -29.42 13.00
CA ARG A 102 -2.20 -29.05 12.68
C ARG A 102 -1.77 -29.67 11.34
N ARG A 103 -2.01 -28.95 10.23
CA ARG A 103 -1.63 -29.39 8.88
C ARG A 103 -1.34 -28.21 7.95
N THR A 104 -0.16 -28.22 7.33
CA THR A 104 0.22 -27.19 6.34
C THR A 104 -0.24 -27.61 4.95
N THR A 105 -1.39 -27.10 4.52
CA THR A 105 -1.94 -27.35 3.17
C THR A 105 -1.48 -26.31 2.12
N ALA A 106 -1.82 -26.53 0.85
CA ALA A 106 -1.55 -25.61 -0.26
C ALA A 106 -2.15 -24.20 -0.06
N VAL A 107 -3.30 -24.08 0.64
CA VAL A 107 -3.95 -22.79 0.96
C VAL A 107 -2.99 -21.87 1.71
N HIS A 108 -2.26 -22.40 2.70
CA HIS A 108 -1.33 -21.61 3.52
C HIS A 108 -0.18 -21.00 2.73
N TRP A 109 0.21 -21.61 1.60
CA TRP A 109 1.28 -21.10 0.74
C TRP A 109 0.85 -19.91 -0.13
N LEU A 110 -0.45 -19.59 -0.17
CA LEU A 110 -0.98 -18.41 -0.84
C LEU A 110 -0.85 -17.13 0.00
N ASN A 111 -0.44 -17.27 1.28
CA ASN A 111 -0.19 -16.13 2.16
C ASN A 111 0.77 -15.13 1.50
N GLY A 112 0.27 -13.92 1.28
CA GLY A 112 1.05 -12.78 0.84
C GLY A 112 1.31 -12.63 -0.67
N GLN A 113 0.83 -13.52 -1.54
CA GLN A 113 1.14 -13.50 -2.98
C GLN A 113 -0.02 -12.98 -3.85
N ASN A 114 -0.05 -11.66 -4.15
CA ASN A 114 -1.11 -11.05 -4.99
C ASN A 114 -1.23 -11.72 -6.38
N LYS A 115 -0.12 -12.18 -6.96
CA LYS A 115 -0.12 -12.82 -8.30
C LYS A 115 -0.77 -14.22 -8.35
N LYS A 116 -1.21 -14.77 -7.22
CA LYS A 116 -1.77 -16.13 -7.09
C LYS A 116 -3.21 -16.17 -6.58
N GLU A 117 -3.90 -15.03 -6.58
CA GLU A 117 -5.29 -14.91 -6.14
C GLU A 117 -6.23 -15.89 -6.87
N PHE A 118 -5.96 -16.14 -8.15
CA PHE A 118 -6.71 -17.09 -8.97
C PHE A 118 -6.81 -18.50 -8.35
N PHE A 119 -5.74 -18.99 -7.70
CA PHE A 119 -5.75 -20.32 -7.10
C PHE A 119 -6.58 -20.40 -5.82
N ILE A 120 -6.85 -19.28 -5.15
CA ILE A 120 -7.47 -19.29 -3.82
C ILE A 120 -8.87 -19.88 -3.89
N GLY A 121 -9.71 -19.38 -4.79
CA GLY A 121 -11.07 -19.90 -4.96
C GLY A 121 -11.09 -21.37 -5.39
N MET A 122 -10.07 -21.83 -6.12
CA MET A 122 -9.94 -23.23 -6.52
C MET A 122 -9.57 -24.11 -5.32
N LEU A 123 -8.58 -23.70 -4.54
CA LEU A 123 -8.17 -24.47 -3.36
C LEU A 123 -9.28 -24.54 -2.32
N PHE A 124 -10.07 -23.49 -2.10
CA PHE A 124 -11.24 -23.58 -1.19
C PHE A 124 -12.40 -24.43 -1.75
N LYS A 125 -12.39 -24.80 -3.04
CA LYS A 125 -13.28 -25.86 -3.55
C LYS A 125 -12.77 -27.25 -3.18
N ILE A 126 -11.46 -27.44 -3.01
CA ILE A 126 -10.84 -28.69 -2.55
C ILE A 126 -10.92 -28.80 -1.03
N TYR A 127 -10.45 -27.78 -0.31
CA TYR A 127 -10.51 -27.64 1.14
C TYR A 127 -11.83 -26.96 1.54
N ASN A 128 -12.96 -27.62 1.25
CA ASN A 128 -14.30 -27.05 1.43
C ASN A 128 -14.94 -27.36 2.80
N ARG A 129 -14.23 -28.06 3.68
CA ARG A 129 -14.64 -28.32 5.08
C ARG A 129 -14.27 -27.13 5.96
N PHE A 130 -15.12 -26.10 5.95
CA PHE A 130 -14.90 -24.87 6.71
C PHE A 130 -15.05 -25.05 8.23
N ASP A 131 -15.64 -26.16 8.67
CA ASP A 131 -15.60 -26.61 10.07
C ASP A 131 -14.20 -27.09 10.51
N VAL A 132 -13.27 -27.23 9.56
CA VAL A 132 -11.86 -27.60 9.80
C VAL A 132 -10.95 -26.43 9.47
N ASN A 133 -10.68 -25.59 10.46
CA ASN A 133 -9.75 -24.49 10.32
C ASN A 133 -8.29 -24.96 10.55
N TYR A 134 -7.67 -25.54 9.51
CA TYR A 134 -6.29 -26.02 9.62
C TYR A 134 -5.32 -24.91 10.00
N VAL A 135 -4.32 -25.28 10.79
CA VAL A 135 -3.23 -24.44 11.31
C VAL A 135 -1.92 -24.89 10.68
N SER A 136 -1.26 -24.00 9.95
CA SER A 136 0.06 -24.26 9.38
C SER A 136 1.17 -24.29 10.43
N LYS A 137 2.37 -24.73 10.01
CA LYS A 137 3.59 -24.64 10.81
C LYS A 137 4.02 -23.21 11.16
N TRP A 138 3.45 -22.20 10.52
CA TRP A 138 3.68 -20.78 10.82
C TRP A 138 2.58 -20.19 11.71
N GLY A 139 1.64 -21.03 12.17
CA GLY A 139 0.49 -20.62 12.97
C GLY A 139 -0.69 -20.14 12.13
N SER A 140 -0.48 -19.57 10.94
CA SER A 140 -1.59 -19.04 10.12
C SER A 140 -2.60 -20.14 9.78
N THR A 141 -3.89 -19.81 9.89
CA THR A 141 -4.98 -20.74 9.61
C THR A 141 -5.63 -20.50 8.23
N HIS A 142 -6.49 -21.42 7.77
CA HIS A 142 -7.27 -21.20 6.53
C HIS A 142 -8.11 -19.92 6.59
N PHE A 143 -8.74 -19.65 7.74
CA PHE A 143 -9.48 -18.42 7.96
C PHE A 143 -8.61 -17.17 7.82
N HIS A 144 -7.39 -17.19 8.37
CA HIS A 144 -6.43 -16.08 8.22
C HIS A 144 -6.07 -15.83 6.75
N VAL A 145 -5.82 -16.90 5.98
CA VAL A 145 -5.51 -16.79 4.55
C VAL A 145 -6.71 -16.21 3.78
N ALA A 146 -7.92 -16.68 4.07
CA ALA A 146 -9.13 -16.17 3.43
C ALA A 146 -9.31 -14.66 3.70
N CYS A 147 -9.10 -14.22 4.93
CA CYS A 147 -9.17 -12.81 5.32
C CYS A 147 -8.10 -11.96 4.62
N GLN A 148 -6.86 -12.42 4.64
CA GLN A 148 -5.74 -11.74 4.02
C GLN A 148 -5.88 -11.60 2.50
N CYS A 149 -6.56 -12.55 1.86
CA CYS A 149 -6.76 -12.57 0.42
C CYS A 149 -8.09 -12.00 -0.04
N GLY A 150 -8.92 -11.47 0.87
CA GLY A 150 -10.14 -10.78 0.49
C GLY A 150 -11.26 -11.68 -0.01
N ARG A 151 -11.26 -12.97 0.34
CA ARG A 151 -12.29 -13.93 -0.08
C ARG A 151 -13.51 -13.84 0.84
N ASP A 152 -14.34 -12.83 0.64
CA ASP A 152 -15.54 -12.58 1.43
C ASP A 152 -16.52 -13.77 1.43
N ASP A 153 -16.62 -14.49 0.31
CA ASP A 153 -17.40 -15.73 0.18
C ASP A 153 -16.94 -16.84 1.13
N VAL A 154 -15.64 -16.98 1.32
CA VAL A 154 -15.03 -17.99 2.20
C VAL A 154 -15.03 -17.53 3.66
N VAL A 155 -14.70 -16.26 3.91
CA VAL A 155 -14.73 -15.67 5.25
C VAL A 155 -16.13 -15.78 5.85
N ARG A 156 -17.17 -15.46 5.09
CA ARG A 156 -18.56 -15.59 5.53
C ARG A 156 -18.88 -17.01 5.99
N LYS A 157 -18.49 -18.04 5.23
CA LYS A 157 -18.75 -19.45 5.58
C LYS A 157 -18.07 -19.86 6.88
N PHE A 158 -16.83 -19.43 7.11
CA PHE A 158 -16.15 -19.68 8.38
C PHE A 158 -16.90 -19.02 9.54
N LEU A 159 -17.29 -17.75 9.40
CA LEU A 159 -18.02 -17.00 10.43
C LEU A 159 -19.41 -17.61 10.73
N GLU A 160 -20.15 -18.02 9.70
CA GLU A 160 -21.45 -18.72 9.83
C GLU A 160 -21.34 -20.05 10.60
N LEU A 161 -20.17 -20.69 10.55
CA LEU A 161 -19.87 -21.91 11.32
C LEU A 161 -19.31 -21.62 12.73
N GLY A 162 -19.36 -20.38 13.19
CA GLY A 162 -18.93 -19.99 14.53
C GLY A 162 -17.42 -19.81 14.68
N GLN A 163 -16.69 -19.60 13.59
CA GLN A 163 -15.27 -19.23 13.68
C GLN A 163 -15.15 -17.87 14.39
N ASP A 164 -14.38 -17.84 15.48
CA ASP A 164 -14.03 -16.60 16.18
C ASP A 164 -13.29 -15.63 15.24
N ALA A 165 -13.86 -14.43 15.07
CA ALA A 165 -13.33 -13.36 14.25
C ALA A 165 -12.04 -12.74 14.84
N ASN A 166 -11.80 -12.95 16.13
CA ASN A 166 -10.61 -12.50 16.87
C ASN A 166 -9.54 -13.59 17.02
N CYS A 167 -9.71 -14.74 16.34
CA CYS A 167 -8.87 -15.90 16.59
C CYS A 167 -7.37 -15.59 16.42
N LEU A 168 -6.59 -16.01 17.41
CA LEU A 168 -5.14 -15.88 17.40
C LEU A 168 -4.53 -17.22 16.97
N ALA A 169 -3.76 -17.16 15.89
CA ALA A 169 -3.12 -18.32 15.30
C ALA A 169 -1.89 -18.78 16.11
N GLN A 170 -0.90 -17.88 16.22
CA GLN A 170 0.34 -17.96 17.02
C GLN A 170 0.93 -16.54 17.13
N ASP A 171 1.88 -16.33 18.05
CA ASP A 171 2.53 -15.03 18.36
C ASP A 171 3.01 -14.20 17.15
N ARG A 172 3.24 -14.82 15.99
CA ARG A 172 3.74 -14.12 14.78
C ARG A 172 2.66 -13.72 13.79
N VAL A 173 1.43 -14.21 13.94
CA VAL A 173 0.32 -14.01 12.99
C VAL A 173 -0.54 -12.85 13.45
N ASP A 174 -0.77 -11.89 12.54
CA ASP A 174 -1.68 -10.77 12.77
C ASP A 174 -3.13 -11.29 12.91
N PRO A 175 -3.97 -10.69 13.78
CA PRO A 175 -5.39 -11.03 13.84
C PRO A 175 -6.08 -10.93 12.46
N PRO A 176 -7.20 -11.64 12.24
CA PRO A 176 -7.90 -11.65 10.96
C PRO A 176 -8.24 -10.25 10.43
N LEU A 177 -8.73 -9.37 11.30
CA LEU A 177 -9.08 -7.98 10.97
C LEU A 177 -7.85 -7.19 10.49
N HIS A 178 -6.71 -7.30 11.18
CA HIS A 178 -5.44 -6.66 10.79
C HIS A 178 -4.98 -7.14 9.41
N SER A 179 -5.11 -8.43 9.13
CA SER A 179 -4.74 -9.00 7.83
C SER A 179 -5.59 -8.43 6.69
N ALA A 180 -6.91 -8.31 6.90
CA ALA A 180 -7.83 -7.71 5.94
C ALA A 180 -7.57 -6.21 5.74
N LEU A 181 -7.32 -5.46 6.82
CA LEU A 181 -7.02 -4.02 6.78
C LEU A 181 -5.70 -3.72 6.07
N LYS A 182 -4.64 -4.48 6.36
CA LYS A 182 -3.33 -4.36 5.72
C LYS A 182 -3.40 -4.52 4.20
N ARG A 183 -4.35 -5.32 3.72
CA ARG A 183 -4.61 -5.60 2.31
C ARG A 183 -5.81 -4.82 1.74
N LYS A 184 -6.45 -3.98 2.56
CA LYS A 184 -7.53 -3.06 2.18
C LYS A 184 -8.78 -3.78 1.64
N HIS A 185 -9.05 -4.99 2.10
CA HIS A 185 -10.21 -5.79 1.69
C HIS A 185 -11.49 -5.35 2.41
N LYS A 186 -12.07 -4.22 1.98
CA LYS A 186 -13.24 -3.57 2.62
C LYS A 186 -14.38 -4.52 2.99
N LYS A 187 -14.82 -5.39 2.08
CA LYS A 187 -15.89 -6.37 2.34
C LYS A 187 -15.57 -7.35 3.46
N VAL A 188 -14.33 -7.82 3.52
CA VAL A 188 -13.87 -8.72 4.60
C VAL A 188 -13.77 -7.97 5.92
N VAL A 189 -13.28 -6.72 5.91
CA VAL A 189 -13.26 -5.85 7.10
C VAL A 189 -14.66 -5.70 7.67
N GLU A 190 -15.65 -5.40 6.82
CA GLU A 190 -17.04 -5.28 7.23
C GLU A 190 -17.59 -6.59 7.79
N LEU A 191 -17.39 -7.72 7.11
CA LEU A 191 -17.83 -9.03 7.59
C LEU A 191 -17.25 -9.37 8.96
N LEU A 192 -15.95 -9.12 9.16
CA LEU A 192 -15.29 -9.40 10.43
C LEU A 192 -15.84 -8.53 11.57
N LEU A 193 -15.97 -7.21 11.35
CA LEU A 193 -16.53 -6.30 12.35
C LEU A 193 -17.97 -6.68 12.72
N ARG A 194 -18.83 -6.93 11.72
CA ARG A 194 -20.22 -7.36 11.94
C ARG A 194 -20.34 -8.74 12.59
N SER A 195 -19.28 -9.54 12.59
CA SER A 195 -19.18 -10.82 13.29
C SER A 195 -18.41 -10.74 14.61
N GLY A 196 -18.29 -9.55 15.20
CA GLY A 196 -17.73 -9.35 16.54
C GLY A 196 -16.20 -9.24 16.59
N ALA A 197 -15.53 -8.90 15.48
CA ALA A 197 -14.12 -8.55 15.54
C ALA A 197 -13.91 -7.28 16.38
N ASP A 198 -12.99 -7.34 17.34
CA ASP A 198 -12.65 -6.25 18.23
C ASP A 198 -11.83 -5.18 17.48
N ALA A 199 -12.39 -3.98 17.40
CA ALA A 199 -11.78 -2.82 16.74
C ALA A 199 -10.54 -2.28 17.46
N ASN A 200 -10.26 -2.73 18.68
CA ASN A 200 -9.13 -2.29 19.49
C ASN A 200 -8.09 -3.40 19.70
N LEU A 201 -8.35 -4.63 19.22
CA LEU A 201 -7.47 -5.78 19.43
C LEU A 201 -6.03 -5.46 18.96
N MET A 202 -5.07 -5.54 19.86
CA MET A 202 -3.68 -5.26 19.52
C MET A 202 -3.01 -6.51 18.95
N ASN A 203 -2.23 -6.35 17.87
CA ASN A 203 -1.33 -7.41 17.45
C ASN A 203 -0.07 -7.45 18.34
N LYS A 204 0.84 -8.38 18.07
CA LYS A 204 2.11 -8.54 18.81
C LYS A 204 2.99 -7.29 18.85
N ASP A 205 2.85 -6.37 17.90
CA ASP A 205 3.64 -5.13 17.82
C ASP A 205 2.95 -3.99 18.60
N GLY A 206 1.83 -4.29 19.28
CA GLY A 206 0.99 -3.32 19.94
C GLY A 206 0.17 -2.47 18.97
N LEU A 207 -0.03 -2.92 17.73
CA LEU A 207 -0.78 -2.16 16.73
C LEU A 207 -2.25 -2.54 16.79
N THR A 208 -3.11 -1.54 17.01
CA THR A 208 -4.58 -1.67 16.84
C THR A 208 -4.95 -1.66 15.34
N PRO A 209 -6.19 -2.05 14.98
CA PRO A 209 -6.72 -1.90 13.63
C PRO A 209 -6.48 -0.51 13.01
N LEU A 210 -6.68 0.58 13.76
CA LEU A 210 -6.40 1.94 13.30
C LEU A 210 -4.92 2.16 12.94
N HIS A 211 -3.99 1.62 13.73
CA HIS A 211 -2.56 1.68 13.39
C HIS A 211 -2.28 0.95 12.06
N ILE A 212 -2.93 -0.18 11.81
CA ILE A 212 -2.75 -0.93 10.56
C ILE A 212 -3.25 -0.13 9.37
N ILE A 213 -4.41 0.52 9.48
CA ILE A 213 -4.96 1.42 8.45
C ILE A 213 -3.92 2.51 8.13
N CYS A 214 -3.41 3.18 9.17
CA CYS A 214 -2.47 4.30 9.06
C CYS A 214 -1.03 3.89 8.70
N LYS A 215 -0.69 2.61 8.81
CA LYS A 215 0.59 2.03 8.38
C LYS A 215 0.57 1.55 6.93
N SER A 216 -0.61 1.33 6.34
CA SER A 216 -0.75 0.75 5.00
C SER A 216 -0.62 1.82 3.91
N VAL A 217 0.61 2.01 3.40
CA VAL A 217 0.87 3.00 2.34
C VAL A 217 0.08 2.65 1.09
N GLY A 218 -0.75 3.58 0.61
CA GLY A 218 -1.35 3.57 -0.71
C GLY A 218 -1.25 4.95 -1.33
N TYR A 219 -1.02 5.00 -2.65
CA TYR A 219 -0.98 6.25 -3.40
C TYR A 219 -2.35 6.92 -3.47
N TYR A 220 -3.43 6.14 -3.33
CA TYR A 220 -4.81 6.61 -3.41
C TYR A 220 -5.47 6.63 -2.04
N ASP A 221 -6.28 7.67 -1.83
CA ASP A 221 -7.34 7.68 -0.82
C ASP A 221 -8.19 6.42 -1.01
N ASN A 222 -8.34 5.65 0.06
CA ASN A 222 -9.15 4.44 0.04
C ASN A 222 -10.31 4.49 1.02
N LYS A 223 -10.58 5.62 1.70
CA LYS A 223 -11.69 5.78 2.65
C LYS A 223 -11.84 4.63 3.65
N LEU A 224 -10.73 3.96 3.99
CA LEU A 224 -10.77 2.77 4.83
C LEU A 224 -10.95 3.15 6.30
N ALA A 225 -10.38 4.28 6.72
CA ALA A 225 -10.62 4.85 8.04
C ALA A 225 -12.09 5.24 8.20
N GLU A 226 -12.66 5.96 7.22
CA GLU A 226 -14.09 6.33 7.21
C GLU A 226 -14.99 5.10 7.38
N LEU A 227 -14.82 4.10 6.51
CA LEU A 227 -15.58 2.84 6.57
C LEU A 227 -15.43 2.15 7.94
N PHE A 228 -14.22 2.15 8.50
CA PHE A 228 -13.95 1.53 9.79
C PHE A 228 -14.71 2.22 10.92
N PHE A 229 -14.73 3.56 10.97
CA PHE A 229 -15.50 4.29 11.98
C PHE A 229 -17.01 4.18 11.74
N GLU A 230 -17.47 4.23 10.49
CA GLU A 230 -18.89 4.08 10.13
C GLU A 230 -19.45 2.75 10.66
N ILE A 231 -18.81 1.63 10.34
CA ILE A 231 -19.26 0.30 10.79
C ILE A 231 -19.23 0.19 12.32
N ASN A 232 -18.16 0.66 12.97
CA ASN A 232 -18.09 0.60 14.43
C ASN A 232 -19.13 1.51 15.10
N GLY A 233 -19.46 2.64 14.49
CA GLY A 233 -20.54 3.52 14.92
C GLY A 233 -21.91 2.84 14.83
N GLU A 234 -22.20 2.16 13.72
CA GLU A 234 -23.41 1.33 13.56
C GLU A 234 -23.50 0.19 14.59
N LEU A 235 -22.36 -0.43 14.89
CA LEU A 235 -22.26 -1.54 15.84
C LEU A 235 -22.20 -1.08 17.31
N HIS A 236 -22.21 0.23 17.57
CA HIS A 236 -21.97 0.82 18.89
C HIS A 236 -20.70 0.29 19.58
N GLN A 237 -19.67 -0.05 18.80
CA GLN A 237 -18.39 -0.52 19.29
C GLN A 237 -17.46 0.68 19.49
N PRO A 238 -16.98 0.95 20.72
CA PRO A 238 -16.07 2.06 20.96
C PRO A 238 -14.73 1.81 20.28
N VAL A 239 -14.20 2.83 19.60
CA VAL A 239 -12.88 2.78 18.96
C VAL A 239 -11.92 3.67 19.72
N GLU A 240 -10.85 3.09 20.25
CA GLU A 240 -9.81 3.83 20.97
C GLU A 240 -8.83 4.47 19.98
N VAL A 241 -8.97 5.78 19.79
CA VAL A 241 -8.25 6.52 18.73
C VAL A 241 -6.82 6.90 19.13
N ASN A 242 -6.56 7.10 20.42
CA ASN A 242 -5.30 7.62 20.95
C ASN A 242 -4.36 6.54 21.53
N VAL A 243 -4.61 5.25 21.24
CA VAL A 243 -3.78 4.13 21.71
C VAL A 243 -2.35 4.29 21.20
N ARG A 244 -1.36 3.95 22.03
CA ARG A 244 0.06 3.94 21.64
C ARG A 244 0.54 2.53 21.35
N ASP A 245 1.26 2.38 20.23
CA ASP A 245 1.96 1.15 19.90
C ASP A 245 3.20 0.92 20.79
N LYS A 246 3.92 -0.20 20.58
CA LYS A 246 5.14 -0.51 21.34
C LYS A 246 6.28 0.50 21.19
N TRP A 247 6.19 1.41 20.20
CA TRP A 247 7.15 2.49 19.98
C TRP A 247 6.62 3.84 20.47
N GLY A 248 5.49 3.86 21.19
CA GLY A 248 4.88 5.06 21.74
C GLY A 248 4.13 5.90 20.69
N ARG A 249 3.86 5.37 19.50
CA ARG A 249 3.20 6.13 18.42
C ARG A 249 1.70 5.90 18.43
N THR A 250 0.93 6.94 18.16
CA THR A 250 -0.52 6.85 17.92
C THR A 250 -0.85 6.55 16.45
N PRO A 251 -2.09 6.14 16.13
CA PRO A 251 -2.55 6.06 14.74
C PRO A 251 -2.39 7.38 13.98
N LEU A 252 -2.66 8.52 14.63
CA LEU A 252 -2.50 9.85 14.03
C LEU A 252 -1.04 10.10 13.63
N GLN A 253 -0.07 9.77 14.49
CA GLN A 253 1.35 9.91 14.15
C GLN A 253 1.77 9.04 12.96
N LEU A 254 1.25 7.81 12.86
CA LEU A 254 1.49 6.96 11.69
C LEU A 254 0.84 7.52 10.43
N ALA A 255 -0.38 8.08 10.53
CA ALA A 255 -1.07 8.69 9.41
C ALA A 255 -0.29 9.89 8.86
N VAL A 256 0.21 10.76 9.75
CA VAL A 256 1.06 11.90 9.37
C VAL A 256 2.37 11.42 8.76
N ALA A 257 3.09 10.47 9.39
CA ALA A 257 4.36 9.96 8.88
C ALA A 257 4.24 9.37 7.46
N ASN A 258 3.11 8.71 7.16
CA ASN A 258 2.81 8.11 5.86
C ASN A 258 2.06 9.05 4.90
N LEU A 259 1.95 10.34 5.25
CA LEU A 259 1.27 11.38 4.49
C LEU A 259 -0.18 11.04 4.14
N MET A 260 -1.02 10.55 5.06
CA MET A 260 -2.41 10.16 4.76
C MET A 260 -3.43 11.24 5.18
N PRO A 261 -3.77 12.24 4.34
CA PRO A 261 -4.65 13.34 4.72
C PRO A 261 -6.04 12.86 5.16
N ASP A 262 -6.71 12.01 4.37
CA ASP A 262 -8.09 11.58 4.70
C ASP A 262 -8.14 10.76 5.99
N ALA A 263 -7.09 9.99 6.28
CA ALA A 263 -6.98 9.28 7.56
C ALA A 263 -6.72 10.25 8.72
N VAL A 264 -5.89 11.29 8.53
CA VAL A 264 -5.68 12.35 9.52
C VAL A 264 -7.01 13.04 9.83
N ASP A 265 -7.75 13.46 8.81
CA ASP A 265 -9.04 14.13 8.97
C ASP A 265 -10.05 13.25 9.70
N THR A 266 -10.17 12.00 9.25
CA THR A 266 -11.05 11.03 9.89
C THR A 266 -10.69 10.83 11.37
N LEU A 267 -9.41 10.66 11.69
CA LEU A 267 -8.95 10.47 13.07
C LEU A 267 -9.23 11.72 13.92
N LEU A 268 -8.93 12.91 13.41
CA LEU A 268 -9.18 14.17 14.11
C LEU A 268 -10.68 14.35 14.37
N VAL A 269 -11.57 14.10 13.40
CA VAL A 269 -13.03 14.15 13.61
C VAL A 269 -13.48 13.16 14.69
N ASN A 270 -12.84 12.00 14.78
CA ASN A 270 -13.16 10.96 15.77
C ASN A 270 -12.38 11.11 17.10
N GLY A 271 -11.88 12.30 17.43
CA GLY A 271 -11.31 12.59 18.75
C GLY A 271 -9.83 12.21 18.92
N ALA A 272 -9.09 12.08 17.82
CA ALA A 272 -7.63 12.02 17.91
C ALA A 272 -7.10 13.35 18.48
N ASP A 273 -6.26 13.25 19.51
CA ASP A 273 -5.73 14.41 20.22
C ASP A 273 -4.43 14.90 19.57
N PRO A 274 -4.40 16.14 19.02
CA PRO A 274 -3.17 16.72 18.48
C PRO A 274 -2.28 17.37 19.55
N THR A 275 -2.68 17.49 20.81
CA THR A 275 -1.95 18.28 21.82
C THR A 275 -0.69 17.60 22.34
N ASP A 276 -0.70 16.27 22.53
CA ASP A 276 0.49 15.46 22.87
C ASP A 276 1.13 14.82 21.61
N PHE A 277 0.95 15.47 20.46
CA PHE A 277 1.43 15.00 19.17
C PHE A 277 2.89 15.38 18.93
N ILE A 278 3.77 14.38 18.93
CA ILE A 278 5.15 14.54 18.45
C ILE A 278 5.15 14.39 16.93
N PHE A 279 5.60 15.42 16.22
CA PHE A 279 5.68 15.42 14.77
C PHE A 279 6.68 14.36 14.27
N PRO A 280 6.30 13.48 13.33
CA PRO A 280 7.17 12.40 12.85
C PRO A 280 8.44 12.93 12.17
N SER A 281 9.61 12.45 12.61
CA SER A 281 10.90 12.75 11.98
C SER A 281 11.15 11.93 10.71
N ASP A 282 10.44 10.82 10.54
CA ASP A 282 10.51 9.93 9.39
C ASP A 282 9.40 10.18 8.35
N LEU A 283 8.95 11.42 8.25
CA LEU A 283 7.95 11.87 7.29
C LEU A 283 8.32 11.43 5.85
N ALA A 284 7.36 10.85 5.14
CA ALA A 284 7.51 10.38 3.76
C ALA A 284 8.59 9.30 3.53
N LYS A 285 9.21 8.73 4.58
CA LYS A 285 10.30 7.74 4.46
C LYS A 285 9.96 6.51 3.60
N ARG A 286 8.68 6.19 3.47
CA ARG A 286 8.18 5.04 2.68
C ARG A 286 7.89 5.38 1.22
N TYR A 287 7.95 6.64 0.82
CA TYR A 287 7.72 7.04 -0.56
C TYR A 287 9.01 6.83 -1.38
N PRO A 288 8.91 6.26 -2.58
CA PRO A 288 10.03 6.22 -3.51
C PRO A 288 10.53 7.65 -3.81
N LEU A 289 11.83 7.83 -4.04
CA LEU A 289 12.39 9.15 -4.38
C LEU A 289 11.94 9.66 -5.76
N ASP A 290 11.44 8.78 -6.62
CA ASP A 290 10.81 9.09 -7.91
C ASP A 290 9.30 9.38 -7.79
N CYS A 291 8.76 9.47 -6.56
CA CYS A 291 7.40 9.92 -6.36
C CYS A 291 7.23 11.35 -6.87
N GLU A 292 6.09 11.60 -7.50
CA GLU A 292 5.74 12.91 -8.00
C GLU A 292 5.63 13.95 -6.89
N ILE A 293 6.36 15.06 -7.02
CA ILE A 293 6.44 16.11 -6.00
C ILE A 293 5.06 16.69 -5.64
N GLN A 294 4.16 16.79 -6.62
CA GLN A 294 2.79 17.23 -6.42
C GLN A 294 2.05 16.43 -5.34
N ILE A 295 2.25 15.10 -5.31
CA ILE A 295 1.61 14.22 -4.34
C ILE A 295 2.14 14.52 -2.93
N ILE A 296 3.46 14.70 -2.81
CA ILE A 296 4.10 14.99 -1.52
C ILE A 296 3.66 16.36 -0.99
N VAL A 297 3.68 17.39 -1.85
CA VAL A 297 3.29 18.75 -1.48
C VAL A 297 1.83 18.83 -1.07
N PHE A 298 0.92 18.29 -1.88
CA PHE A 298 -0.50 18.24 -1.56
C PHE A 298 -0.73 17.55 -0.21
N ARG A 299 -0.30 16.28 -0.09
CA ARG A 299 -0.60 15.48 1.10
C ARG A 299 0.01 16.06 2.37
N THR A 300 1.23 16.60 2.29
CA THR A 300 1.88 17.24 3.45
C THR A 300 1.15 18.51 3.85
N THR A 301 0.81 19.38 2.89
CA THR A 301 0.23 20.68 3.20
C THR A 301 -1.21 20.53 3.71
N SER A 302 -2.01 19.62 3.13
CA SER A 302 -3.35 19.27 3.65
C SER A 302 -3.29 18.77 5.10
N ILE A 303 -2.31 17.93 5.43
CA ILE A 303 -2.14 17.44 6.81
C ILE A 303 -1.80 18.58 7.77
N VAL A 304 -0.91 19.49 7.37
CA VAL A 304 -0.54 20.64 8.20
C VAL A 304 -1.75 21.53 8.46
N GLU A 305 -2.53 21.87 7.43
CA GLU A 305 -3.76 22.65 7.60
C GLU A 305 -4.76 21.97 8.53
N SER A 306 -4.94 20.65 8.36
CA SER A 306 -5.87 19.87 9.18
C SER A 306 -5.45 19.84 10.64
N LEU A 307 -4.16 19.67 10.92
CA LEU A 307 -3.61 19.74 12.28
C LEU A 307 -3.75 21.16 12.88
N GLU A 308 -3.33 22.20 12.15
CA GLU A 308 -3.40 23.60 12.62
C GLU A 308 -4.86 24.03 12.88
N SER A 309 -5.81 23.60 12.05
CA SER A 309 -7.25 23.87 12.24
C SER A 309 -7.81 23.29 13.55
N ARG A 310 -7.17 22.25 14.10
CA ARG A 310 -7.50 21.62 15.39
C ARG A 310 -6.62 22.11 16.53
N GLY A 311 -5.92 23.23 16.35
CA GLY A 311 -5.13 23.90 17.39
C GLY A 311 -3.71 23.33 17.56
N TYR A 312 -3.27 22.41 16.70
CA TYR A 312 -1.87 21.98 16.70
C TYR A 312 -0.96 23.15 16.33
N LYS A 313 0.08 23.39 17.13
CA LYS A 313 1.07 24.43 16.84
C LYS A 313 2.33 23.76 16.32
N LEU A 314 2.58 23.92 15.02
CA LEU A 314 3.79 23.41 14.39
C LEU A 314 5.03 24.08 15.02
N ASP A 315 5.96 23.27 15.51
CA ASP A 315 7.23 23.75 16.05
C ASP A 315 8.31 23.88 14.97
N ARG A 316 9.47 24.42 15.36
CA ARG A 316 10.60 24.63 14.46
C ARG A 316 11.10 23.32 13.85
N THR A 317 11.17 22.26 14.64
CA THR A 317 11.70 20.96 14.22
C THR A 317 10.80 20.33 13.16
N ALA A 318 9.49 20.33 13.40
CA ALA A 318 8.48 19.85 12.46
C ALA A 318 8.50 20.64 11.16
N ALA A 319 8.61 21.97 11.24
CA ALA A 319 8.72 22.82 10.07
C ALA A 319 9.96 22.51 9.22
N LEU A 320 11.12 22.37 9.85
CA LEU A 320 12.35 21.99 9.17
C LEU A 320 12.24 20.59 8.56
N THR A 321 11.61 19.63 9.24
CA THR A 321 11.34 18.30 8.68
C THR A 321 10.51 18.39 7.39
N ILE A 322 9.43 19.16 7.39
CA ILE A 322 8.59 19.38 6.19
C ILE A 322 9.41 20.01 5.05
N MET A 323 10.19 21.06 5.35
CA MET A 323 11.06 21.70 4.34
C MET A 323 12.09 20.74 3.76
N LYS A 324 12.70 19.89 4.60
CA LYS A 324 13.66 18.87 4.18
C LYS A 324 13.00 17.82 3.29
N VAL A 325 11.77 17.42 3.58
CA VAL A 325 10.98 16.53 2.69
C VAL A 325 10.75 17.21 1.34
N PHE A 326 10.25 18.44 1.30
CA PHE A 326 10.06 19.15 0.04
C PHE A 326 11.35 19.30 -0.78
N ALA A 327 12.46 19.61 -0.11
CA ALA A 327 13.77 19.68 -0.74
C ALA A 327 14.22 18.33 -1.32
N THR A 328 13.96 17.23 -0.60
CA THR A 328 14.27 15.86 -1.03
C THR A 328 13.57 15.47 -2.33
N TYR A 329 12.35 15.97 -2.53
CA TYR A 329 11.54 15.69 -3.71
C TYR A 329 11.71 16.73 -4.85
N GLY A 330 12.69 17.62 -4.73
CA GLY A 330 13.09 18.51 -5.83
C GLY A 330 12.39 19.87 -5.85
N LEU A 331 11.72 20.30 -4.76
CA LEU A 331 11.02 21.59 -4.74
C LEU A 331 11.96 22.78 -4.84
N ILE A 332 13.19 22.61 -4.36
CA ILE A 332 14.22 23.66 -4.30
C ILE A 332 15.22 23.61 -5.47
N ASP A 333 15.07 22.64 -6.37
CA ASP A 333 15.92 22.51 -7.57
C ASP A 333 15.54 23.61 -8.57
N ASP A 334 16.54 24.09 -9.33
CA ASP A 334 16.48 25.31 -10.15
C ASP A 334 15.09 25.61 -10.72
N SER A 335 14.45 26.65 -10.16
CA SER A 335 13.07 27.04 -10.43
C SER A 335 12.79 27.01 -11.93
N VAL A 336 11.84 26.18 -12.37
CA VAL A 336 11.57 26.08 -13.80
C VAL A 336 11.04 27.41 -14.30
N ASN A 337 11.68 27.93 -15.35
CA ASN A 337 11.28 29.18 -15.97
C ASN A 337 9.99 28.94 -16.79
N VAL A 338 8.84 29.19 -16.16
CA VAL A 338 7.52 29.02 -16.75
C VAL A 338 7.35 29.87 -18.03
N ASP A 339 7.94 31.08 -18.08
CA ASP A 339 7.91 31.92 -19.27
C ASP A 339 8.60 31.23 -20.46
N LYS A 340 9.73 30.58 -20.21
CA LYS A 340 10.44 29.77 -21.22
C LYS A 340 9.59 28.59 -21.69
N CYS A 341 8.78 27.98 -20.83
CA CYS A 341 7.86 26.89 -21.20
C CYS A 341 6.68 27.39 -22.04
N LEU A 342 6.04 28.49 -21.65
CA LEU A 342 4.94 29.12 -22.39
C LEU A 342 5.36 29.60 -23.78
N LEU A 343 6.59 30.11 -23.91
CA LEU A 343 7.16 30.57 -25.18
C LEU A 343 7.56 29.42 -26.12
N LYS A 344 7.96 28.27 -25.58
CA LYS A 344 8.46 27.13 -26.38
C LYS A 344 7.37 26.16 -26.81
N ASP A 345 6.25 26.07 -26.09
CA ASP A 345 5.22 25.07 -26.31
C ASP A 345 3.86 25.70 -26.61
N ASN A 346 3.61 25.94 -27.91
CA ASN A 346 2.34 26.49 -28.41
C ASN A 346 1.12 25.60 -28.06
N LYS A 347 1.32 24.29 -27.91
CA LYS A 347 0.24 23.36 -27.52
C LYS A 347 -0.11 23.57 -26.05
N PHE A 348 0.90 23.69 -25.19
CA PHE A 348 0.71 23.99 -23.77
C PHE A 348 0.05 25.34 -23.55
N ALA A 349 0.52 26.42 -24.19
CA ALA A 349 -0.08 27.75 -24.05
C ALA A 349 -1.57 27.76 -24.42
N ARG A 350 -1.97 27.00 -25.45
CA ARG A 350 -3.39 26.86 -25.85
C ARG A 350 -4.22 26.11 -24.80
N ILE A 351 -3.65 25.08 -24.16
CA ILE A 351 -4.32 24.33 -23.10
C ILE A 351 -4.45 25.21 -21.85
N ALA A 352 -3.37 25.87 -21.43
CA ALA A 352 -3.37 26.77 -20.27
C ALA A 352 -4.43 27.88 -20.37
N LYS A 353 -4.68 28.42 -21.56
CA LYS A 353 -5.73 29.44 -21.80
C LYS A 353 -7.17 28.91 -21.69
N ARG A 354 -7.36 27.59 -21.81
CA ARG A 354 -8.67 26.94 -21.75
C ARG A 354 -8.95 26.31 -20.40
N GLN A 355 -7.90 25.93 -19.68
CA GLN A 355 -8.01 25.30 -18.38
C GLN A 355 -8.25 26.36 -17.32
N LEU A 356 -9.41 26.28 -16.66
CA LEU A 356 -9.66 27.04 -15.43
C LEU A 356 -8.87 26.41 -14.29
N LEU A 357 -8.12 27.23 -13.57
CA LEU A 357 -7.38 26.84 -12.36
C LEU A 357 -8.21 27.12 -11.10
N THR A 358 -8.97 28.21 -11.14
CA THR A 358 -9.97 28.57 -10.13
C THR A 358 -11.26 28.93 -10.85
N SER A 359 -12.35 29.16 -10.09
CA SER A 359 -13.62 29.64 -10.65
C SER A 359 -13.52 30.97 -11.43
N ARG A 360 -12.39 31.69 -11.34
CA ARG A 360 -12.22 33.05 -11.90
C ARG A 360 -11.01 33.22 -12.81
N LEU A 361 -10.05 32.30 -12.80
CA LEU A 361 -8.78 32.48 -13.52
C LEU A 361 -8.42 31.25 -14.35
N THR A 362 -7.98 31.51 -15.59
CA THR A 362 -7.34 30.47 -16.39
C THR A 362 -5.94 30.21 -15.85
N LEU A 363 -5.42 29.01 -16.13
CA LEU A 363 -4.05 28.68 -15.84
C LEU A 363 -3.07 29.68 -16.51
N TYR A 364 -3.36 30.09 -17.74
CA TYR A 364 -2.51 31.05 -18.45
C TYR A 364 -2.41 32.40 -17.73
N ASP A 365 -3.54 32.92 -17.21
CA ASP A 365 -3.56 34.18 -16.49
C ASP A 365 -2.88 34.06 -15.13
N PHE A 366 -3.10 32.93 -14.44
CA PHE A 366 -2.50 32.66 -13.14
C PHE A 366 -0.97 32.62 -13.18
N LEU A 367 -0.38 31.96 -14.19
CA LEU A 367 1.08 31.83 -14.33
C LEU A 367 1.81 33.18 -14.47
N ARG A 368 1.08 34.26 -14.79
CA ARG A 368 1.62 35.61 -14.98
C ARG A 368 1.39 36.52 -13.78
N LEU A 369 0.71 36.03 -12.74
CA LEU A 369 0.49 36.81 -11.52
C LEU A 369 1.79 36.99 -10.73
N PRO A 370 1.95 38.13 -10.04
CA PRO A 370 2.97 38.26 -9.00
C PRO A 370 2.81 37.15 -7.96
N PRO A 371 3.90 36.55 -7.46
CA PRO A 371 3.79 35.41 -6.55
C PRO A 371 2.98 35.66 -5.26
N GLU A 372 3.01 36.89 -4.73
CA GLU A 372 2.21 37.27 -3.55
C GLU A 372 0.70 37.32 -3.83
N GLU A 373 0.30 37.61 -5.07
CA GLU A 373 -1.09 37.58 -5.50
C GLU A 373 -1.53 36.15 -5.81
N ALA A 374 -0.68 35.39 -6.49
CA ALA A 374 -0.92 33.97 -6.78
C ALA A 374 -1.14 33.16 -5.49
N GLU A 375 -0.33 33.39 -4.46
CA GLU A 375 -0.47 32.73 -3.14
C GLU A 375 -1.83 33.00 -2.47
N LYS A 376 -2.40 34.20 -2.64
CA LYS A 376 -3.71 34.55 -2.04
C LYS A 376 -4.89 33.95 -2.79
N LEU A 377 -4.71 33.69 -4.07
CA LEU A 377 -5.78 33.29 -4.98
C LEU A 377 -5.83 31.78 -5.23
N PHE A 378 -4.84 31.02 -4.74
CA PHE A 378 -4.72 29.60 -4.99
C PHE A 378 -4.57 28.82 -3.69
N THR A 379 -5.62 28.07 -3.36
CA THR A 379 -5.72 27.28 -2.14
C THR A 379 -5.35 25.82 -2.39
N ILE A 380 -5.22 25.05 -1.30
CA ILE A 380 -5.03 23.60 -1.40
C ILE A 380 -6.27 22.93 -2.02
N ASP A 381 -7.47 23.45 -1.77
CA ASP A 381 -8.69 22.93 -2.37
C ASP A 381 -8.72 23.13 -3.89
N ASP A 382 -8.31 24.31 -4.37
CA ASP A 382 -8.14 24.57 -5.80
C ASP A 382 -7.13 23.59 -6.42
N TYR A 383 -6.03 23.30 -5.72
CA TYR A 383 -5.03 22.33 -6.14
C TYR A 383 -5.58 20.90 -6.19
N LYS A 384 -6.39 20.51 -5.20
CA LYS A 384 -7.03 19.20 -5.11
C LYS A 384 -7.99 18.98 -6.29
N GLU A 385 -8.85 19.95 -6.56
CA GLU A 385 -9.78 19.91 -7.68
C GLU A 385 -9.01 19.82 -9.00
N PHE A 386 -7.99 20.65 -9.17
CA PHE A 386 -7.22 20.75 -10.39
C PHE A 386 -6.38 19.49 -10.71
N THR A 387 -5.68 18.93 -9.72
CA THR A 387 -4.82 17.74 -9.91
C THR A 387 -5.61 16.45 -10.16
N SER A 388 -6.89 16.41 -9.78
CA SER A 388 -7.77 15.27 -10.10
C SER A 388 -8.12 15.17 -11.59
N GLY A 389 -8.01 16.26 -12.35
CA GLY A 389 -8.50 16.37 -13.73
C GLY A 389 -7.44 16.30 -14.84
N ILE A 390 -6.14 16.29 -14.54
CA ILE A 390 -5.10 16.54 -15.57
C ILE A 390 -4.02 15.46 -15.58
N TRP A 391 -4.28 14.41 -16.36
CA TRP A 391 -3.32 13.32 -16.62
C TRP A 391 -2.72 13.35 -18.03
N HIS A 392 -3.02 14.38 -18.84
CA HIS A 392 -2.79 14.35 -20.29
C HIS A 392 -1.85 15.44 -20.86
N LEU A 393 -1.05 16.12 -20.02
CA LEU A 393 -0.12 17.17 -20.48
C LEU A 393 1.32 16.67 -20.69
N CYS A 394 1.98 17.25 -21.71
CA CYS A 394 3.31 16.93 -22.24
C CYS A 394 4.43 16.90 -21.18
N ASP A 395 5.33 15.92 -21.23
CA ASP A 395 6.22 15.53 -20.12
C ASP A 395 7.10 16.64 -19.51
N GLU A 396 7.67 17.56 -20.30
CA GLU A 396 8.54 18.62 -19.75
C GLU A 396 7.76 19.86 -19.27
N SER A 397 6.83 20.35 -20.08
CA SER A 397 5.95 21.49 -19.74
C SER A 397 5.05 21.17 -18.54
N HIS A 398 4.63 19.90 -18.39
CA HIS A 398 3.83 19.43 -17.26
C HIS A 398 4.64 19.44 -15.96
N LYS A 399 5.88 18.93 -15.95
CA LYS A 399 6.76 18.97 -14.78
C LYS A 399 7.07 20.39 -14.32
N ALA A 400 7.37 21.27 -15.29
CA ALA A 400 7.63 22.69 -15.06
C ALA A 400 6.49 23.37 -14.30
N TYR A 401 5.28 23.13 -14.78
CA TYR A 401 4.08 23.74 -14.27
C TYR A 401 3.66 23.16 -12.90
N ASN A 402 3.70 21.83 -12.73
CA ASN A 402 3.42 21.21 -11.43
C ASN A 402 4.37 21.73 -10.36
N LEU A 403 5.65 21.91 -10.70
CA LEU A 403 6.62 22.50 -9.79
C LEU A 403 6.24 23.94 -9.43
N TYR A 404 5.84 24.77 -10.41
CA TYR A 404 5.40 26.15 -10.14
C TYR A 404 4.19 26.21 -9.19
N LEU A 405 3.17 25.36 -9.39
CA LEU A 405 2.04 25.29 -8.46
C LEU A 405 2.47 24.83 -7.06
N CYS A 406 3.33 23.81 -6.99
CA CYS A 406 3.89 23.34 -5.73
C CYS A 406 4.65 24.45 -5.00
N GLU A 407 5.48 25.20 -5.72
CA GLU A 407 6.19 26.36 -5.17
C GLU A 407 5.20 27.41 -4.67
N THR A 408 4.11 27.67 -5.40
CA THR A 408 3.14 28.69 -5.04
C THR A 408 2.43 28.38 -3.73
N ILE A 409 1.92 27.14 -3.57
CA ILE A 409 1.21 26.72 -2.34
C ILE A 409 2.15 26.67 -1.14
N THR A 410 3.38 26.21 -1.34
CA THR A 410 4.33 26.05 -0.23
C THR A 410 5.05 27.35 0.12
N ARG A 411 5.07 28.36 -0.77
CA ARG A 411 5.77 29.64 -0.53
C ARG A 411 5.33 30.31 0.75
N GLY A 412 4.03 30.35 1.03
CA GLY A 412 3.50 30.93 2.27
C GLY A 412 4.06 30.26 3.52
N PHE A 413 4.15 28.93 3.49
CA PHE A 413 4.76 28.14 4.55
C PHE A 413 6.25 28.48 4.75
N PHE A 414 7.05 28.49 3.67
CA PHE A 414 8.47 28.86 3.74
C PHE A 414 8.67 30.29 4.23
N ARG A 415 7.88 31.23 3.72
CA ARG A 415 7.93 32.65 4.11
C ARG A 415 7.61 32.85 5.58
N ARG A 416 6.55 32.20 6.09
CA ARG A 416 6.14 32.25 7.50
C ARG A 416 7.28 31.82 8.43
N TRP A 417 7.97 30.74 8.09
CA TRP A 417 9.08 30.21 8.89
C TRP A 417 10.40 30.95 8.68
N ALA A 418 10.71 31.40 7.46
CA ALA A 418 11.85 32.26 7.20
C ALA A 418 11.75 33.56 8.00
N LEU A 419 10.58 34.19 8.04
CA LEU A 419 10.33 35.39 8.84
C LEU A 419 10.55 35.13 10.33
N LYS A 420 10.02 34.04 10.85
CA LYS A 420 10.18 33.65 12.26
C LYS A 420 11.65 33.42 12.63
N LEU A 421 12.35 32.59 11.86
CA LEU A 421 13.75 32.24 12.14
C LEU A 421 14.72 33.42 11.95
N PHE A 422 14.48 34.24 10.92
CA PHE A 422 15.34 35.38 10.62
C PHE A 422 15.18 36.52 11.62
N SER A 423 13.95 36.77 12.10
CA SER A 423 13.70 37.76 13.15
C SER A 423 14.28 37.35 14.51
N GLU A 424 14.20 36.07 14.88
CA GLU A 424 14.83 35.53 16.10
C GLU A 424 16.35 35.79 16.13
N LYS A 425 17.04 35.69 14.99
CA LYS A 425 18.51 35.92 14.92
C LYS A 425 18.91 37.40 14.78
N ASN A 426 18.01 38.29 14.37
CA ASN A 426 18.37 39.67 14.03
C ASN A 426 17.47 40.74 14.68
N PRO A 427 17.20 40.71 16.00
CA PRO A 427 16.10 41.43 16.65
C PRO A 427 16.11 42.97 16.49
N TRP A 428 17.18 43.56 15.96
CA TRP A 428 17.35 44.99 15.76
C TRP A 428 16.65 45.57 14.52
N LEU A 429 16.14 44.74 13.59
CA LEU A 429 15.43 45.21 12.39
C LEU A 429 13.91 45.34 12.63
N PRO A 430 13.26 46.42 12.18
CA PRO A 430 11.80 46.56 12.27
C PRO A 430 11.04 45.48 11.48
N GLN A 431 9.89 45.05 11.99
CA GLN A 431 9.07 43.99 11.38
C GLN A 431 8.65 44.29 9.93
N SER A 432 8.50 45.56 9.58
CA SER A 432 8.20 46.03 8.23
C SER A 432 9.35 45.79 7.23
N CYS A 433 10.59 45.86 7.69
CA CYS A 433 11.78 45.59 6.88
C CYS A 433 11.87 44.10 6.52
N TYR A 434 11.63 43.19 7.47
CA TYR A 434 11.66 41.76 7.17
C TYR A 434 10.58 41.35 6.17
N LYS A 435 9.36 41.88 6.32
CA LYS A 435 8.26 41.57 5.39
C LYS A 435 8.60 41.99 3.96
N LYS A 436 9.23 43.17 3.78
CA LYS A 436 9.69 43.64 2.46
C LYS A 436 10.80 42.78 1.88
N ILE A 437 11.81 42.42 2.67
CA ILE A 437 12.96 41.63 2.21
C ILE A 437 12.51 40.21 1.84
N ILE A 438 11.77 39.54 2.74
CA ILE A 438 11.40 38.13 2.59
C ILE A 438 10.28 37.95 1.55
N GLY A 439 9.36 38.91 1.42
CA GLY A 439 8.23 38.82 0.49
C GLY A 439 8.63 38.64 -0.98
N GLN A 440 9.78 39.17 -1.37
CA GLN A 440 10.27 39.12 -2.75
C GLN A 440 11.12 37.87 -3.08
N LEU A 441 11.45 37.05 -2.07
CA LEU A 441 12.37 35.93 -2.23
C LEU A 441 11.70 34.71 -2.88
N LYS A 442 12.48 33.97 -3.68
CA LYS A 442 12.05 32.67 -4.21
C LYS A 442 12.18 31.59 -3.15
N ILE A 443 11.52 30.45 -3.37
CA ILE A 443 11.54 29.34 -2.42
C ILE A 443 12.95 28.84 -2.09
N LYS A 444 13.86 28.86 -3.06
CA LYS A 444 15.28 28.51 -2.90
C LYS A 444 15.99 29.44 -1.90
N ASP A 445 15.73 30.74 -1.99
CA ASP A 445 16.32 31.74 -1.10
C ASP A 445 15.71 31.64 0.30
N LEU A 446 14.38 31.48 0.39
CA LEU A 446 13.67 31.27 1.65
C LEU A 446 14.15 30.01 2.38
N TRP A 447 14.35 28.93 1.64
CA TRP A 447 14.91 27.68 2.16
C TRP A 447 16.34 27.88 2.67
N SER A 448 17.20 28.56 1.90
CA SER A 448 18.59 28.86 2.30
C SER A 448 18.65 29.66 3.61
N ILE A 449 17.78 30.68 3.76
CA ILE A 449 17.63 31.43 5.01
C ILE A 449 17.25 30.50 6.16
N CYS A 450 16.24 29.65 5.97
CA CYS A 450 15.79 28.73 7.02
C CYS A 450 16.88 27.74 7.46
N MET A 451 17.62 27.14 6.53
CA MET A 451 18.68 26.18 6.87
C MET A 451 19.86 26.86 7.58
N THR A 452 20.30 28.03 7.07
CA THR A 452 21.44 28.77 7.63
C THR A 452 21.12 29.32 9.03
N THR A 453 19.92 29.87 9.22
CA THR A 453 19.47 30.34 10.53
C THR A 453 19.27 29.19 11.51
N ALA A 454 19.02 27.97 11.02
CA ALA A 454 18.93 26.75 11.81
C ALA A 454 20.25 26.01 12.05
N ASN A 455 21.38 26.51 11.53
CA ASN A 455 22.67 25.82 11.59
C ASN A 455 22.57 24.37 11.05
N GLU A 456 21.72 24.16 10.05
CA GLU A 456 21.51 22.85 9.41
C GLU A 456 22.53 22.66 8.29
N ASP A 457 23.20 21.50 8.27
CA ASP A 457 24.05 21.12 7.13
C ASP A 457 23.16 20.83 5.93
N THR A 458 23.51 21.32 4.74
CA THR A 458 22.76 21.10 3.50
C THR A 458 23.40 20.06 2.59
N ARG A 459 24.63 19.60 2.87
CA ARG A 459 25.39 18.62 2.06
C ARG A 459 24.71 17.25 1.97
N TRP A 460 23.80 16.93 2.88
CA TRP A 460 23.01 15.70 2.81
C TRP A 460 22.13 15.65 1.55
N LEU A 461 21.67 16.80 1.04
CA LEU A 461 20.89 16.88 -0.20
C LEU A 461 21.69 16.40 -1.40
N ASP A 462 22.98 16.75 -1.50
CA ASP A 462 23.84 16.29 -2.58
C ASP A 462 24.01 14.77 -2.53
N SER A 463 24.15 14.20 -1.33
CA SER A 463 24.19 12.74 -1.14
C SER A 463 22.88 12.05 -1.56
N VAL A 464 21.73 12.64 -1.21
CA VAL A 464 20.41 12.16 -1.63
C VAL A 464 20.27 12.21 -3.16
N ARG A 465 20.67 13.31 -3.79
CA ARG A 465 20.65 13.51 -5.25
C ARG A 465 21.56 12.52 -5.97
N ILE A 466 22.80 12.32 -5.51
CA ILE A 466 23.72 11.33 -6.07
C ILE A 466 23.13 9.93 -5.99
N ASN A 467 22.49 9.58 -4.87
CA ASN A 467 21.83 8.28 -4.71
C ASN A 467 20.61 8.11 -5.62
N TYR A 468 19.82 9.18 -5.81
CA TYR A 468 18.72 9.20 -6.77
C TYR A 468 19.21 8.98 -8.21
N ILE A 469 20.20 9.75 -8.65
CA ILE A 469 20.83 9.63 -9.97
C ILE A 469 21.38 8.22 -10.17
N LYS A 470 22.13 7.66 -9.20
CA LYS A 470 22.63 6.28 -9.26
C LYS A 470 21.50 5.27 -9.41
N ARG A 471 20.40 5.39 -8.67
CA ARG A 471 19.24 4.49 -8.77
C ARG A 471 18.51 4.63 -10.11
N HIS A 472 18.36 5.84 -10.63
CA HIS A 472 17.71 6.09 -11.91
C HIS A 472 18.57 5.62 -13.10
N TYR A 473 19.89 5.81 -13.04
CA TYR A 473 20.82 5.27 -14.03
C TYR A 473 20.87 3.74 -13.96
N ASN A 474 20.90 3.15 -12.76
CA ASN A 474 20.84 1.69 -12.61
C ASN A 474 19.50 1.10 -13.08
N ARG A 475 18.36 1.82 -12.94
CA ARG A 475 17.08 1.42 -13.54
C ARG A 475 17.09 1.52 -15.06
N LYS A 476 17.71 2.56 -15.65
CA LYS A 476 17.89 2.65 -17.12
C LYS A 476 18.81 1.55 -17.66
N ILE A 477 19.85 1.18 -16.91
CA ILE A 477 20.74 0.05 -17.25
C ILE A 477 20.04 -1.29 -17.01
N SER A 478 19.14 -1.42 -16.02
CA SER A 478 18.34 -2.63 -15.84
C SER A 478 17.20 -2.77 -16.85
N LEU A 479 16.81 -1.69 -17.53
CA LEU A 479 15.80 -1.68 -18.60
C LEU A 479 16.36 -2.10 -19.97
N SER A 480 17.65 -2.43 -20.09
CA SER A 480 18.17 -3.22 -21.22
C SER A 480 17.94 -4.74 -21.07
N TYR A 481 17.30 -5.16 -19.98
CA TYR A 481 16.62 -6.45 -19.86
C TYR A 481 15.14 -6.21 -19.49
N PRO A 482 14.16 -6.85 -20.17
CA PRO A 482 12.76 -6.50 -19.99
C PRO A 482 12.24 -7.01 -18.64
N ILE A 483 12.21 -6.12 -17.64
CA ILE A 483 11.41 -6.29 -16.43
C ILE A 483 10.17 -5.40 -16.57
N TYR A 484 9.12 -5.95 -17.18
CA TYR A 484 7.76 -5.42 -17.02
C TYR A 484 7.13 -6.08 -15.79
N SER A 485 6.93 -5.31 -14.71
CA SER A 485 6.03 -5.65 -13.60
C SER A 485 5.77 -4.41 -12.75
N ILE A 486 4.63 -3.75 -12.92
CA ILE A 486 3.67 -3.34 -11.88
C ILE A 486 2.39 -2.98 -12.63
N TYR A 487 1.42 -3.88 -12.60
CA TYR A 487 0.00 -3.66 -12.34
C TYR A 487 -0.53 -4.96 -11.73
#